data_AF-A0A6N9VP89-F1
#
_entry.id   AF-A0A6N9VP89-F1
#
_cell.length_a   1.000
_cell.length_b   1.000
_cell.length_c   1.000
_cell.angle_alpha   90.00
_cell.angle_beta   90.00
_cell.angle_gamma   90.00
#
_symmetry.space_group_name_H-M   'P 1'
#
loop_
_entity.id
_entity.type
_entity.pdbx_description
1 polymer ?
#
loop_
_entity_poly.entity_id
_entity_poly.type
_entity_poly.pdbx_seq_one_letter_code
_entity_poly.pdbx_strand_id
1 'polypeptide(L)'
;MPRLPFGEWVDSGVDWLQNNLSWLFDAISAVVKGLDTGINAVLTAPEPLLLAGIFAVIAWWLRGLLAGALSFVGFGLIISMELWDDAMATLSLVLVATLVAI
;
A
#
# COMPACT_ATOMS: atom_id res chain seq x y z
N MET A 1 -37.77 17.98 22.05
CA MET A 1 -37.58 16.65 21.44
C MET A 1 -36.47 15.95 22.23
N PRO A 2 -36.75 14.87 22.98
CA PRO A 2 -35.72 14.15 23.72
C PRO A 2 -34.72 13.58 22.71
N ARG A 3 -33.45 13.92 22.87
CA ARG A 3 -32.35 13.46 22.01
C ARG A 3 -32.12 12.01 22.42
N LEU A 4 -32.43 11.05 21.56
CA LEU A 4 -32.05 9.67 21.79
C LEU A 4 -30.51 9.64 21.91
N PRO A 5 -29.93 9.29 23.08
CA PRO A 5 -28.49 9.34 23.31
C PRO A 5 -27.80 8.13 22.67
N PHE A 6 -28.13 7.83 21.40
CA PHE A 6 -27.41 6.84 20.60
C PHE A 6 -25.93 7.20 20.50
N GLY A 7 -25.59 8.49 20.48
CA GLY A 7 -24.21 8.97 20.53
C GLY A 7 -23.49 8.45 21.78
N GLU A 8 -24.01 8.72 22.99
CA GLU A 8 -23.35 8.31 24.24
C GLU A 8 -23.20 6.78 24.39
N TRP A 9 -24.16 5.99 23.89
CA TRP A 9 -24.07 4.53 23.93
C TRP A 9 -23.07 3.97 22.91
N VAL A 10 -23.00 4.54 21.71
CA VAL A 10 -22.01 4.16 20.69
C VAL A 10 -20.62 4.59 21.13
N ASP A 11 -20.46 5.81 21.63
CA ASP A 11 -19.19 6.34 22.14
C ASP A 11 -18.68 5.47 23.31
N SER A 12 -19.54 5.13 24.27
CA SER A 12 -19.17 4.24 25.38
C SER A 12 -18.79 2.82 24.92
N GLY A 13 -19.47 2.30 23.89
CA GLY A 13 -19.16 1.00 23.29
C GLY A 13 -17.83 1.00 22.52
N VAL A 14 -17.57 2.08 21.77
CA VAL A 14 -16.31 2.29 21.04
C VAL A 14 -15.15 2.52 22.02
N ASP A 15 -15.35 3.26 23.10
CA ASP A 15 -14.35 3.46 24.15
C ASP A 15 -14.05 2.16 24.91
N TRP A 16 -15.06 1.31 25.17
CA TRP A 16 -14.81 0.00 25.76
C TRP A 16 -14.00 -0.90 24.82
N LEU A 17 -14.33 -0.90 23.52
CA LEU A 17 -13.56 -1.60 22.50
C LEU A 17 -12.13 -1.07 22.39
N GLN A 18 -11.94 0.24 22.34
CA GLN A 18 -10.60 0.83 22.31
C GLN A 18 -9.80 0.50 23.57
N ASN A 19 -10.39 0.60 24.76
CA ASN A 19 -9.65 0.32 26.00
C ASN A 19 -9.31 -1.18 26.18
N ASN A 20 -10.18 -2.09 25.73
CA ASN A 20 -10.00 -3.53 25.96
C ASN A 20 -9.37 -4.27 24.76
N LEU A 21 -9.52 -3.75 23.53
CA LEU A 21 -8.95 -4.29 22.29
C LEU A 21 -7.89 -3.37 21.65
N SER A 22 -7.48 -2.25 22.28
CA SER A 22 -6.37 -1.42 21.77
C SER A 22 -5.16 -2.28 21.43
N TRP A 23 -4.77 -3.20 22.30
CA TRP A 23 -3.65 -4.11 22.03
C TRP A 23 -3.81 -4.92 20.73
N LEU A 24 -5.04 -5.30 20.36
CA LEU A 24 -5.33 -6.02 19.11
C LEU A 24 -5.27 -5.07 17.91
N PHE A 25 -5.91 -3.89 18.00
CA PHE A 25 -5.87 -2.88 16.94
C PHE A 25 -4.45 -2.36 16.68
N ASP A 26 -3.68 -2.18 17.75
CA ASP A 26 -2.28 -1.78 17.70
C ASP A 26 -1.40 -2.89 17.12
N ALA A 27 -1.65 -4.16 17.48
CA ALA A 27 -0.93 -5.30 16.89
C ALA A 27 -1.18 -5.42 15.38
N ILE A 28 -2.45 -5.34 14.94
CA ILE A 28 -2.79 -5.37 13.51
C ILE A 28 -2.15 -4.18 12.79
N SER A 29 -2.27 -2.97 13.35
CA SER A 29 -1.67 -1.76 12.78
C SER A 29 -0.16 -1.85 12.67
N ALA A 30 0.52 -2.41 13.69
CA ALA A 30 1.96 -2.60 13.69
C ALA A 30 2.40 -3.60 12.61
N VAL A 31 1.66 -4.70 12.43
CA VAL A 31 1.94 -5.68 11.37
C VAL A 31 1.74 -5.05 10.00
N VAL A 32 0.59 -4.40 9.75
CA VAL A 32 0.30 -3.76 8.46
C VAL A 32 1.33 -2.68 8.12
N LYS A 33 1.62 -1.77 9.06
CA LYS A 33 2.65 -0.73 8.86
C LYS A 33 4.05 -1.31 8.70
N GLY A 34 4.37 -2.38 9.42
CA GLY A 34 5.66 -3.06 9.31
C GLY A 34 5.87 -3.70 7.94
N LEU A 35 4.84 -4.40 7.44
CA LEU A 35 4.85 -4.98 6.10
C LEU A 35 4.93 -3.90 5.02
N ASP A 36 4.12 -2.84 5.15
CA ASP A 36 4.12 -1.73 4.21
C ASP A 36 5.46 -1.01 4.16
N THR A 37 6.02 -0.65 5.33
CA THR A 37 7.33 0.00 5.40
C THR A 37 8.42 -0.90 4.82
N GLY A 38 8.38 -2.20 5.08
CA GLY A 38 9.35 -3.16 4.56
C GLY A 38 9.27 -3.32 3.04
N ILE A 39 8.06 -3.51 2.50
CA ILE A 39 7.84 -3.64 1.05
C ILE A 39 8.18 -2.33 0.34
N ASN A 40 7.69 -1.20 0.85
CA ASN A 40 8.00 0.11 0.26
C ASN A 40 9.50 0.38 0.27
N ALA A 41 10.21 0.09 1.36
CA ALA A 41 11.66 0.26 1.42
C ALA A 41 12.40 -0.63 0.39
N VAL A 42 11.92 -1.86 0.14
CA VAL A 42 12.51 -2.73 -0.89
C VAL A 42 12.21 -2.22 -2.30
N LEU A 43 11.03 -1.63 -2.52
CA LEU A 43 10.62 -1.08 -3.81
C LEU A 43 11.28 0.26 -4.13
N THR A 44 11.59 1.09 -3.12
CA THR A 44 12.22 2.41 -3.30
C THR A 44 13.73 2.40 -3.09
N ALA A 45 14.32 1.33 -2.53
CA ALA A 45 15.77 1.23 -2.36
C ALA A 45 16.58 1.23 -3.68
N PRO A 46 16.14 0.59 -4.77
CA PRO A 46 16.84 0.64 -6.05
C PRO A 46 16.60 1.97 -6.77
N GLU A 47 17.56 2.41 -7.59
CA GLU A 47 17.35 3.58 -8.46
C GLU A 47 16.07 3.37 -9.31
N PRO A 48 15.17 4.38 -9.40
CA PRO A 48 13.89 4.27 -10.11
C PRO A 48 14.01 3.71 -11.53
N LEU A 49 15.08 4.10 -12.23
CA LEU A 49 15.38 3.62 -13.59
C LEU A 49 15.72 2.13 -13.65
N LEU A 50 16.42 1.59 -12.64
CA LEU A 50 16.74 0.16 -12.56
C LEU A 50 15.48 -0.66 -12.32
N LEU A 51 14.66 -0.26 -11.35
CA LEU A 51 13.44 -1.01 -11.01
C LEU A 51 12.42 -0.96 -12.17
N ALA A 52 12.26 0.21 -12.80
CA ALA A 52 11.43 0.37 -14.00
C ALA A 52 11.91 -0.55 -15.15
N GLY A 53 13.23 -0.67 -15.34
CA GLY A 53 13.83 -1.59 -16.30
C GLY A 53 13.49 -3.05 -15.99
N ILE A 54 13.58 -3.47 -14.73
CA ILE A 54 13.21 -4.83 -14.29
C ILE A 54 11.73 -5.11 -14.58
N PHE A 55 10.84 -4.19 -14.21
CA PHE A 55 9.41 -4.35 -14.50
C PHE A 55 9.11 -4.38 -16.00
N ALA A 56 9.82 -3.59 -16.80
CA ALA A 56 9.68 -3.63 -18.26
C ALA A 56 10.13 -4.98 -18.86
N VAL A 57 11.22 -5.56 -18.35
CA VAL A 57 11.69 -6.90 -18.77
C VAL A 57 10.69 -7.98 -18.36
N ILE A 58 10.13 -7.91 -17.15
CA ILE A 58 9.08 -8.83 -16.68
C ILE A 58 7.83 -8.70 -17.57
N ALA A 59 7.39 -7.47 -17.86
CA ALA A 59 6.25 -7.21 -18.73
C ALA A 59 6.48 -7.72 -20.16
N TRP A 60 7.70 -7.56 -20.68
CA TRP A 60 8.10 -8.13 -21.96
C TRP A 60 7.99 -9.66 -21.93
N TRP A 61 8.52 -10.31 -20.90
CA TRP A 61 8.51 -11.77 -20.82
C TRP A 61 7.09 -12.36 -20.70
N LEU A 62 6.20 -11.70 -19.96
CA LEU A 62 4.82 -12.17 -19.76
C LEU A 62 3.90 -11.96 -20.97
N ARG A 63 4.05 -10.85 -21.71
CA ARG A 63 3.04 -10.41 -22.69
C ARG A 63 3.62 -9.96 -24.04
N GLY A 64 4.94 -10.03 -24.24
CA GLY A 64 5.63 -9.71 -25.49
C GLY A 64 6.19 -8.29 -25.57
N LEU A 65 6.91 -8.00 -26.67
CA LEU A 65 7.69 -6.77 -26.88
C LEU A 65 6.88 -5.48 -26.66
N LEU A 66 5.62 -5.48 -27.09
CA LEU A 66 4.75 -4.31 -27.02
C LEU A 66 4.38 -3.95 -25.58
N ALA A 67 4.17 -4.95 -24.72
CA ALA A 67 3.91 -4.73 -23.30
C ALA A 67 5.15 -4.21 -22.56
N GLY A 68 6.33 -4.77 -22.85
CA GLY A 68 7.59 -4.28 -22.28
C GLY A 68 7.89 -2.83 -22.65
N ALA A 69 7.74 -2.48 -23.93
CA ALA A 69 7.95 -1.11 -24.41
C ALA A 69 6.94 -0.14 -23.78
N LEU A 70 5.65 -0.51 -23.71
CA LEU A 70 4.62 0.32 -23.10
C LEU A 70 4.87 0.51 -21.60
N SER A 71 5.23 -0.54 -20.88
CA SER A 71 5.58 -0.47 -19.45
C SER A 71 6.81 0.41 -19.22
N PHE A 72 7.86 0.29 -20.04
CA PHE A 72 9.05 1.13 -19.91
C PHE A 72 8.74 2.62 -20.12
N VAL A 73 7.95 2.95 -21.14
CA VAL A 73 7.51 4.34 -21.41
C VAL A 73 6.59 4.84 -20.29
N GLY A 74 5.68 4.01 -19.81
CA GLY A 74 4.78 4.34 -18.69
C GLY A 74 5.53 4.64 -17.40
N PHE A 75 6.44 3.75 -16.99
CA PHE A 75 7.29 4.00 -15.82
C PHE A 75 8.25 5.18 -16.03
N GLY A 76 8.80 5.35 -17.24
CA GLY A 76 9.59 6.53 -17.59
C GLY A 76 8.83 7.85 -17.43
N LEU A 77 7.53 7.88 -17.78
CA LEU A 77 6.67 9.03 -17.52
C LEU A 77 6.44 9.28 -16.02
N ILE A 78 6.21 8.23 -15.23
CA ILE A 78 6.05 8.35 -13.77
C ILE A 78 7.30 8.94 -13.14
N ILE A 79 8.49 8.48 -13.56
CA ILE A 79 9.77 9.01 -13.11
C ILE A 79 9.92 10.48 -13.52
N SER A 80 9.55 10.83 -14.75
CA SER A 80 9.61 12.22 -15.23
C SER A 80 8.68 13.18 -14.49
N MET A 81 7.64 12.68 -13.84
CA MET A 81 6.72 13.46 -13.01
C MET A 81 7.13 13.49 -11.52
N GLU A 82 8.25 12.85 -11.15
CA GLU A 82 8.69 12.67 -9.76
C GLU A 82 7.65 11.93 -8.88
N LEU A 83 6.72 11.20 -9.48
CA LEU A 83 5.65 10.45 -8.79
C LEU A 83 6.04 9.01 -8.47
N TRP A 84 7.34 8.70 -8.51
CA TRP A 84 7.83 7.33 -8.33
C TRP A 84 7.56 6.79 -6.93
N ASP A 85 7.90 7.56 -5.91
CA ASP A 85 7.75 7.14 -4.51
C ASP A 85 6.27 6.96 -4.14
N ASP A 86 5.40 7.86 -4.60
CA ASP A 86 3.96 7.75 -4.43
C ASP A 86 3.40 6.50 -5.14
N ALA A 87 3.88 6.21 -6.37
CA ALA A 87 3.48 5.01 -7.09
C ALA A 87 3.91 3.73 -6.37
N MET A 88 5.14 3.67 -5.84
CA MET A 88 5.62 2.52 -5.07
C MET A 88 4.87 2.36 -3.74
N ALA A 89 4.50 3.46 -3.07
CA ALA A 89 3.68 3.41 -1.86
C ALA A 89 2.29 2.79 -2.13
N THR A 90 1.65 3.16 -3.25
CA THR A 90 0.36 2.53 -3.62
C THR A 90 0.50 1.04 -3.95
N LEU A 91 1.58 0.64 -4.63
CA LEU A 91 1.88 -0.77 -4.90
C LEU A 91 2.16 -1.55 -3.62
N SER A 92 2.90 -0.97 -2.69
CA SER A 92 3.16 -1.56 -1.38
C SER A 92 1.86 -1.82 -0.62
N LEU A 93 0.97 -0.83 -0.55
CA LEU A 93 -0.33 -1.00 0.10
C LEU A 93 -1.18 -2.09 -0.55
N VAL A 94 -1.18 -2.19 -1.88
CA VAL A 94 -1.88 -3.28 -2.60
C VAL A 94 -1.25 -4.64 -2.26
N LEU A 95 0.08 -4.75 -2.22
CA LEU A 95 0.76 -6.00 -1.85
C LEU A 95 0.43 -6.40 -0.41
N VAL A 96 0.51 -5.47 0.54
CA VAL A 96 0.11 -5.73 1.94
C VAL A 96 -1.34 -6.18 2.02
N ALA A 97 -2.25 -5.49 1.33
CA ALA A 97 -3.66 -5.87 1.30
C ALA A 97 -3.85 -7.29 0.73
N THR A 98 -3.16 -7.66 -0.35
CA THR A 98 -3.23 -9.02 -0.91
C THR A 98 -2.68 -10.08 0.05
N LEU A 99 -1.59 -9.79 0.76
CA LEU A 99 -0.99 -10.71 1.74
C LEU A 99 -1.87 -10.91 2.98
N VAL A 100 -2.59 -9.87 3.42
CA VAL A 100 -3.50 -9.96 4.57
C VAL A 100 -4.84 -10.61 4.18
N ALA A 101 -5.27 -10.44 2.92
CA ALA A 101 -6.54 -10.98 2.43
C ALA A 101 -6.51 -12.46 2.05
N ILE A 102 -5.34 -13.00 1.70
CA ILE A 102 -5.13 -14.43 1.42
C ILE A 102 -4.95 -15.19 2.73
#